data_AF-A0A3G9D330-F1
#
_entry.id   AF-A0A3G9D330-F1
#
_cell.length_a   1.000
_cell.length_b   1.000
_cell.length_c   1.000
_cell.angle_alpha   90.00
_cell.angle_beta   90.00
_cell.angle_gamma   90.00
#
_symmetry.space_group_name_H-M   'P 1'
#
loop_
_entity.id
_entity.type
_entity.pdbx_description
1 polymer ?
#
loop_
_entity_poly.entity_id
_entity_poly.type
_entity_poly.pdbx_seq_one_letter_code
_entity_poly.pdbx_strand_id
1 'polypeptide(L)'
;MSIHLLKEVGCPQWVIIHSKKVAEKALEISKNFKVDKKLIKEGAILHDIGRCETNSIKHGIIGAKILQEKGYPQEIIRIVERHIGAGIPKNEAILLGLPPKNYIPVTLEEKIVAHADNLINGEKEVDISFVIKKWKKRLGEKHPAIERLKNLHKELIGTL
;
A
#
# COMPACT_ATOMS: atom_id res chain seq x y z
N MET A 1 4.32 -2.67 18.69
CA MET A 1 3.01 -3.32 18.85
C MET A 1 2.54 -3.94 17.54
N SER A 2 2.43 -3.19 16.45
CA SER A 2 2.00 -3.70 15.12
C SER A 2 2.79 -4.88 14.55
N ILE A 3 4.12 -4.94 14.70
CA ILE A 3 4.90 -6.13 14.28
C ILE A 3 4.50 -7.38 15.08
N HIS A 4 4.14 -7.23 16.36
CA HIS A 4 3.65 -8.34 17.16
C HIS A 4 2.33 -8.86 16.60
N LEU A 5 1.43 -7.96 16.20
CA LEU A 5 0.18 -8.33 15.56
C LEU A 5 0.41 -9.13 14.26
N LEU A 6 1.33 -8.70 13.39
CA LEU A 6 1.65 -9.47 12.17
C LEU A 6 2.09 -10.91 12.49
N LYS A 7 2.87 -11.09 13.57
CA LYS A 7 3.29 -12.43 14.02
C LYS A 7 2.12 -13.21 14.61
N GLU A 8 1.28 -12.56 15.41
CA GLU A 8 0.11 -13.15 16.06
C GLU A 8 -0.89 -13.71 15.05
N VAL A 9 -1.16 -12.98 13.95
CA VAL A 9 -2.07 -13.45 12.89
C VAL A 9 -1.40 -14.39 11.89
N GLY A 10 -0.13 -14.76 12.10
CA GLY A 10 0.59 -15.72 11.26
C GLY A 10 1.07 -15.18 9.92
N CYS A 11 1.32 -13.87 9.78
CA CYS A 11 1.94 -13.35 8.56
C CYS A 11 3.33 -13.99 8.35
N PRO A 12 3.66 -14.39 7.12
CA PRO A 12 4.96 -14.99 6.83
C PRO A 12 6.09 -13.97 7.00
N GLN A 13 7.29 -14.48 7.30
CA GLN A 13 8.45 -13.64 7.61
C GLN A 13 8.77 -12.60 6.52
N TRP A 14 8.57 -12.94 5.25
CA TRP A 14 8.81 -12.02 4.14
C TRP A 14 7.87 -10.81 4.16
N VAL A 15 6.61 -10.96 4.63
CA VAL A 15 5.66 -9.85 4.80
C VAL A 15 6.15 -8.91 5.90
N ILE A 16 6.65 -9.46 7.00
CA ILE A 16 7.18 -8.66 8.12
C ILE A 16 8.42 -7.87 7.70
N ILE A 17 9.31 -8.48 6.92
CA ILE A 17 10.52 -7.82 6.39
C ILE A 17 10.12 -6.71 5.40
N HIS A 18 9.25 -7.03 4.44
CA HIS A 18 8.72 -6.07 3.47
C HIS A 18 8.07 -4.87 4.16
N SER A 19 7.17 -5.11 5.11
CA SER A 19 6.44 -4.06 5.83
C SER A 19 7.36 -3.12 6.60
N LYS A 20 8.47 -3.63 7.16
CA LYS A 20 9.50 -2.78 7.79
C LYS A 20 10.18 -1.86 6.77
N LYS A 21 10.51 -2.37 5.59
CA LYS A 21 11.12 -1.58 4.50
C LYS A 21 10.16 -0.53 3.95
N VAL A 22 8.89 -0.87 3.80
CA VAL A 22 7.84 0.10 3.44
C VAL A 22 7.71 1.18 4.52
N ALA A 23 7.74 0.82 5.80
CA ALA A 23 7.68 1.81 6.88
C ALA A 23 8.90 2.74 6.93
N GLU A 24 10.11 2.23 6.66
CA GLU A 24 11.34 3.04 6.52
C GLU A 24 11.17 4.07 5.39
N LYS A 25 10.77 3.63 4.19
CA LYS A 25 10.57 4.51 3.03
C LYS A 25 9.42 5.50 3.23
N ALA A 26 8.30 5.06 3.80
CA ALA A 26 7.16 5.92 4.06
C ALA A 26 7.52 7.05 5.04
N LEU A 27 8.29 6.74 6.09
CA LEU A 27 8.78 7.75 7.03
C LEU A 27 9.78 8.72 6.40
N GLU A 28 10.61 8.25 5.47
CA GLU A 28 11.50 9.11 4.68
C GLU A 28 10.70 10.12 3.86
N ILE A 29 9.74 9.66 3.05
CA ILE A 29 8.89 10.52 2.22
C ILE A 29 8.11 11.51 3.10
N SER A 30 7.59 11.06 4.25
CA SER A 30 6.83 11.90 5.18
C SER A 30 7.57 13.12 5.72
N LYS A 31 8.92 13.17 5.64
CA LYS A 31 9.72 14.30 6.14
C LYS A 31 9.41 15.61 5.41
N ASN A 32 8.95 15.52 4.17
CA ASN A 32 8.65 16.67 3.32
C ASN A 32 7.23 17.21 3.54
N PHE A 33 6.44 16.61 4.44
CA PHE A 33 5.03 16.90 4.61
C PHE A 33 4.64 17.12 6.08
N LYS A 34 3.60 17.92 6.30
CA LYS A 34 2.96 18.07 7.61
C LYS A 34 1.88 17.00 7.77
N VAL A 35 2.30 15.82 8.21
CA VAL A 35 1.49 14.59 8.32
C VAL A 35 1.68 13.87 9.65
N ASP A 36 0.76 12.97 10.00
CA ASP A 36 0.91 12.10 11.16
C ASP A 36 1.88 10.93 10.88
N LYS A 37 3.12 11.08 11.34
CA LYS A 37 4.19 10.07 11.18
C LYS A 37 3.90 8.77 11.94
N LYS A 38 3.14 8.83 13.04
CA LYS A 38 2.76 7.63 13.81
C LYS A 38 1.74 6.83 13.02
N LEU A 39 0.74 7.51 12.44
CA LEU A 39 -0.24 6.91 11.54
C LEU A 39 0.42 6.28 10.31
N ILE A 40 1.35 6.99 9.66
CA ILE A 40 2.11 6.47 8.50
C ILE A 40 2.88 5.21 8.88
N LYS A 41 3.62 5.24 9.99
CA LYS A 41 4.41 4.08 10.43
C LYS A 41 3.52 2.88 10.72
N GLU A 42 2.42 3.08 11.44
CA GLU A 42 1.51 1.99 11.82
C GLU A 42 0.80 1.42 10.58
N GLY A 43 0.28 2.28 9.71
CA GLY A 43 -0.33 1.90 8.44
C GLY A 43 0.64 1.16 7.51
N ALA A 44 1.89 1.63 7.40
CA ALA A 44 2.92 0.96 6.60
C ALA A 44 3.33 -0.40 7.16
N ILE A 45 3.38 -0.57 8.48
CA ILE A 45 3.67 -1.90 9.05
C ILE A 45 2.50 -2.86 8.80
N LEU A 46 1.26 -2.38 8.83
CA LEU A 46 0.07 -3.24 8.74
C LEU A 46 -0.53 -3.39 7.34
N HIS A 47 -0.05 -2.64 6.33
CA HIS A 47 -0.68 -2.56 5.01
C HIS A 47 -0.92 -3.94 4.37
N ASP A 48 -0.01 -4.88 4.60
CA ASP A 48 -0.01 -6.21 4.01
C ASP A 48 -0.55 -7.30 4.96
N ILE A 49 -1.15 -6.93 6.10
CA ILE A 49 -1.59 -7.90 7.13
C ILE A 49 -2.51 -9.00 6.58
N GLY A 50 -3.36 -8.69 5.60
CA GLY A 50 -4.26 -9.68 4.97
C GLY A 50 -3.54 -10.81 4.22
N ARG A 51 -2.21 -10.72 4.06
CA ARG A 51 -1.38 -11.80 3.50
C ARG A 51 -1.17 -12.97 4.43
N CYS A 52 -1.64 -12.90 5.68
CA CYS A 52 -1.80 -14.11 6.49
C CYS A 52 -2.86 -15.06 5.92
N GLU A 53 -3.84 -14.56 5.17
CA GLU A 53 -4.94 -15.37 4.61
C GLU A 53 -4.87 -15.53 3.09
N THR A 54 -4.35 -14.54 2.35
CA THR A 54 -4.29 -14.61 0.88
C THR A 54 -3.11 -13.88 0.25
N ASN A 55 -2.56 -14.45 -0.82
CA ASN A 55 -1.59 -13.76 -1.68
C ASN A 55 -2.25 -13.00 -2.85
N SER A 56 -3.58 -13.04 -2.95
CA SER A 56 -4.33 -12.35 -4.02
C SER A 56 -4.45 -10.85 -3.76
N ILE A 57 -4.98 -10.12 -4.74
CA ILE A 57 -5.30 -8.68 -4.60
C ILE A 57 -6.31 -8.38 -3.48
N LYS A 58 -7.03 -9.39 -2.97
CA LYS A 58 -7.99 -9.24 -1.88
C LYS A 58 -7.34 -8.97 -0.51
N HIS A 59 -6.02 -9.10 -0.37
CA HIS A 59 -5.32 -8.92 0.91
C HIS A 59 -5.55 -7.53 1.53
N GLY A 60 -5.72 -6.46 0.74
CA GLY A 60 -6.06 -5.14 1.29
C GLY A 60 -7.43 -5.12 2.00
N ILE A 61 -8.44 -5.80 1.44
CA ILE A 61 -9.79 -5.87 2.03
C ILE A 61 -9.81 -6.81 3.24
N ILE A 62 -9.15 -7.96 3.13
CA ILE A 62 -9.05 -8.91 4.24
C ILE A 62 -8.28 -8.27 5.40
N GLY A 63 -7.17 -7.58 5.10
CA GLY A 63 -6.41 -6.86 6.12
C GLY A 63 -7.24 -5.77 6.80
N ALA A 64 -8.02 -5.00 6.03
CA ALA A 64 -8.94 -4.01 6.59
C ALA A 64 -9.97 -4.65 7.54
N LYS A 65 -10.53 -5.81 7.18
CA LYS A 65 -11.47 -6.57 8.01
C LYS A 65 -10.81 -7.06 9.31
N ILE A 66 -9.62 -7.65 9.24
CA ILE A 66 -8.85 -8.11 10.41
C ILE A 66 -8.63 -6.94 11.39
N LEU A 67 -8.23 -5.79 10.88
CA LEU A 67 -7.97 -4.61 11.71
C LEU A 67 -9.26 -4.03 12.32
N GLN A 68 -10.37 -4.08 11.58
CA GLN A 68 -11.69 -3.71 12.10
C GLN A 68 -12.10 -4.58 13.29
N GLU A 69 -11.97 -5.90 13.15
CA GLU A 69 -12.30 -6.86 14.22
C GLU A 69 -11.41 -6.70 15.46
N LYS A 70 -10.17 -6.23 15.26
CA LYS A 70 -9.21 -5.92 16.33
C LYS A 70 -9.34 -4.51 16.92
N GLY A 71 -10.33 -3.73 16.47
CA GLY A 71 -10.62 -2.39 17.01
C GLY A 71 -9.60 -1.32 16.65
N TYR A 72 -8.91 -1.45 15.51
CA TYR A 72 -7.97 -0.44 15.05
C TYR A 72 -8.68 0.84 14.56
N PRO A 73 -8.03 2.02 14.69
CA PRO A 73 -8.52 3.28 14.14
C PRO A 73 -8.85 3.20 12.64
N GLN A 74 -9.92 3.88 12.23
CA GLN A 74 -10.44 3.84 10.87
C GLN A 74 -9.43 4.37 9.84
N GLU A 75 -8.55 5.27 10.24
CA GLU A 75 -7.46 5.83 9.43
C GLU A 75 -6.46 4.76 9.02
N ILE A 76 -6.08 3.87 9.94
CA ILE A 76 -5.19 2.74 9.64
C ILE A 76 -5.91 1.74 8.73
N ILE A 77 -7.17 1.44 9.03
CA ILE A 77 -7.99 0.54 8.21
C ILE A 77 -8.07 1.03 6.76
N ARG A 78 -8.25 2.35 6.54
CA ARG A 78 -8.28 2.92 5.18
C ARG A 78 -6.95 2.85 4.47
N ILE A 79 -5.82 3.07 5.17
CA ILE A 79 -4.48 2.88 4.59
C ILE A 79 -4.35 1.44 4.08
N VAL A 80 -4.67 0.45 4.90
CA VAL A 80 -4.60 -0.98 4.53
C VAL A 80 -5.56 -1.31 3.39
N GLU A 81 -6.78 -0.79 3.39
CA GLU A 81 -7.77 -1.08 2.35
C GLU A 81 -7.38 -0.49 0.98
N ARG A 82 -6.65 0.63 0.95
CA ARG A 82 -6.43 1.47 -0.25
C ARG A 82 -4.99 1.50 -0.76
N HIS A 83 -4.05 0.81 -0.10
CA HIS A 83 -2.63 0.90 -0.45
C HIS A 83 -2.27 0.30 -1.82
N ILE A 84 -3.10 -0.61 -2.35
CA ILE A 84 -2.71 -1.45 -3.49
C ILE A 84 -2.42 -0.60 -4.74
N GLY A 85 -1.17 -0.67 -5.19
CA GLY A 85 -0.71 0.08 -6.36
C GLY A 85 -0.80 1.59 -6.12
N ALA A 86 -1.39 2.32 -7.08
CA ALA A 86 -1.73 3.73 -6.92
C ALA A 86 -3.25 3.90 -6.74
N GLY A 87 -3.88 2.90 -6.12
CA GLY A 87 -5.31 2.77 -5.92
C GLY A 87 -6.07 2.13 -7.07
N ILE A 88 -7.25 1.60 -6.72
CA ILE A 88 -8.14 0.83 -7.60
C ILE A 88 -9.50 1.55 -7.69
N PRO A 89 -9.83 2.18 -8.83
CA PRO A 89 -11.15 2.75 -9.08
C PRO A 89 -12.27 1.71 -9.02
N LYS A 90 -13.50 2.15 -8.75
CA LYS A 90 -14.66 1.26 -8.60
C LYS A 90 -14.91 0.33 -9.79
N ASN A 91 -14.73 0.82 -11.02
CA ASN A 91 -14.88 0.00 -12.23
C ASN A 91 -13.78 -1.07 -12.34
N GLU A 92 -12.53 -0.74 -12.00
CA GLU A 92 -11.45 -1.73 -11.95
C GLU A 92 -11.68 -2.75 -10.83
N ALA A 93 -12.17 -2.31 -9.66
CA ALA A 93 -12.49 -3.19 -8.55
C ALA A 93 -13.52 -4.27 -8.94
N ILE A 94 -14.57 -3.87 -9.69
CA ILE A 94 -15.58 -4.81 -10.21
C ILE A 94 -14.93 -5.86 -11.12
N LEU A 95 -14.06 -5.43 -12.05
CA LEU A 95 -13.36 -6.34 -12.96
C LEU A 95 -12.40 -7.30 -12.24
N LEU A 96 -11.85 -6.86 -11.11
CA LEU A 96 -10.96 -7.65 -10.26
C LEU A 96 -11.71 -8.56 -9.27
N GLY A 97 -13.05 -8.56 -9.28
CA GLY A 97 -13.87 -9.33 -8.34
C GLY A 97 -13.77 -8.84 -6.90
N LEU A 98 -13.45 -7.56 -6.71
CA LEU A 98 -13.49 -6.87 -5.43
C LEU A 98 -14.89 -6.26 -5.19
N PRO A 99 -15.28 -5.97 -3.95
CA PRO A 99 -16.48 -5.19 -3.68
C PRO A 99 -16.48 -3.87 -4.47
N PRO A 100 -17.62 -3.43 -4.99
CA PRO A 100 -17.71 -2.30 -5.93
C PRO A 100 -17.55 -0.94 -5.20
N LYS A 101 -16.33 -0.65 -4.76
CA LYS A 101 -15.93 0.54 -4.01
C LYS A 101 -14.73 1.23 -4.66
N ASN A 102 -14.55 2.51 -4.35
CA ASN A 102 -13.35 3.26 -4.75
C ASN A 102 -12.24 3.07 -3.71
N TYR A 103 -11.13 2.46 -4.13
CA TYR A 103 -9.95 2.19 -3.30
C TYR A 103 -8.77 3.10 -3.65
N ILE A 104 -9.05 4.31 -4.16
CA ILE A 104 -8.04 5.33 -4.40
C ILE A 104 -7.61 5.96 -3.07
N PRO A 105 -6.30 6.05 -2.76
CA PRO A 105 -5.79 6.81 -1.63
C PRO A 105 -6.27 8.27 -1.64
N VAL A 106 -6.81 8.73 -0.51
CA VAL A 106 -7.39 10.08 -0.38
C VAL A 106 -6.49 10.99 0.43
N THR A 107 -6.10 10.58 1.64
CA THR A 107 -5.26 11.40 2.52
C THR A 107 -3.79 11.32 2.11
N LEU A 108 -2.99 12.26 2.59
CA LEU A 108 -1.57 12.27 2.31
C LEU A 108 -0.86 11.06 2.96
N GLU A 109 -1.32 10.62 4.14
CA GLU A 109 -0.84 9.40 4.79
C GLU A 109 -1.15 8.15 3.97
N GLU A 110 -2.38 8.01 3.44
CA GLU A 110 -2.76 6.91 2.55
C GLU A 110 -1.87 6.89 1.29
N LYS A 111 -1.66 8.06 0.67
CA LYS A 111 -0.83 8.23 -0.52
C LYS A 111 0.63 7.88 -0.27
N ILE A 112 1.20 8.35 0.84
CA ILE A 112 2.60 8.08 1.21
C ILE A 112 2.83 6.58 1.40
N VAL A 113 1.93 5.89 2.11
CA VAL A 113 2.09 4.45 2.35
C VAL A 113 1.93 3.66 1.05
N ALA A 114 0.90 3.95 0.25
CA ALA A 114 0.71 3.31 -1.06
C ALA A 114 1.94 3.53 -1.97
N HIS A 115 2.49 4.75 -1.98
CA HIS A 115 3.64 5.05 -2.80
C HIS A 115 4.93 4.37 -2.32
N ALA A 116 5.16 4.37 -1.00
CA ALA A 116 6.30 3.68 -0.40
C ALA A 116 6.27 2.18 -0.70
N ASP A 117 5.11 1.52 -0.62
CA ASP A 117 4.93 0.11 -0.99
C ASP A 117 5.38 -0.15 -2.44
N ASN A 118 4.94 0.67 -3.39
CA ASN A 118 5.35 0.54 -4.79
C ASN A 118 6.87 0.62 -5.01
N LEU A 119 7.59 1.40 -4.19
CA LEU A 119 9.04 1.58 -4.30
C LEU A 119 9.84 0.50 -3.56
N ILE A 120 9.20 -0.48 -2.94
CA ILE A 120 9.85 -1.63 -2.32
C ILE A 120 9.48 -2.92 -3.07
N ASN A 121 10.43 -3.51 -3.79
CA ASN A 121 10.27 -4.79 -4.45
C ASN A 121 10.83 -5.93 -3.57
N GLY A 122 9.95 -6.56 -2.79
CA GLY A 122 10.36 -7.53 -1.77
C GLY A 122 10.94 -6.79 -0.57
N GLU A 123 12.26 -6.83 -0.42
CA GLU A 123 12.98 -6.05 0.61
C GLU A 123 13.87 -4.94 0.02
N LYS A 124 13.94 -4.86 -1.32
CA LYS A 124 14.82 -3.94 -2.03
C LYS A 124 14.07 -2.69 -2.45
N GLU A 125 14.64 -1.54 -2.13
CA GLU A 125 14.20 -0.28 -2.72
C GLU A 125 14.49 -0.25 -4.23
N VAL A 126 13.56 0.29 -5.00
CA VAL A 126 13.64 0.41 -6.46
C VAL A 126 13.12 1.77 -6.92
N ASP A 127 13.63 2.24 -8.05
CA ASP A 127 13.19 3.50 -8.65
C ASP A 127 11.82 3.36 -9.33
N ILE A 128 11.14 4.50 -9.49
CA ILE A 128 9.84 4.56 -10.17
C ILE A 128 9.90 4.00 -11.60
N SER A 129 11.02 4.18 -12.29
CA SER A 129 11.24 3.66 -13.66
C SER A 129 11.20 2.13 -13.70
N PHE A 130 11.75 1.45 -12.68
CA PHE A 130 11.68 0.01 -12.53
C PHE A 130 10.23 -0.45 -12.34
N VAL A 131 9.47 0.23 -11.47
CA VAL A 131 8.07 -0.10 -11.19
C VAL A 131 7.22 0.08 -12.44
N ILE A 132 7.38 1.19 -13.16
CA ILE A 132 6.69 1.47 -14.43
C ILE A 132 6.98 0.36 -15.45
N LYS A 133 8.25 0.00 -15.66
CA LYS A 133 8.62 -1.07 -16.62
C LYS A 133 8.00 -2.41 -16.22
N LYS A 134 8.03 -2.75 -14.93
CA LYS A 134 7.41 -3.97 -14.38
C LYS A 134 5.89 -3.99 -14.62
N TRP A 135 5.21 -2.87 -14.40
CA TRP A 135 3.76 -2.77 -14.57
C TRP A 135 3.34 -2.80 -16.03
N LYS A 136 4.05 -2.11 -16.92
CA LYS A 136 3.83 -2.19 -18.38
C LYS A 136 3.89 -3.63 -18.89
N LYS A 137 4.91 -4.39 -18.46
CA LYS A 137 5.06 -5.81 -18.83
C LYS A 137 3.91 -6.68 -18.31
N ARG A 138 3.38 -6.39 -17.10
CA ARG A 138 2.36 -7.21 -16.44
C ARG A 138 0.92 -6.86 -16.83
N LEU A 139 0.63 -5.56 -16.99
CA LEU A 139 -0.72 -5.02 -17.15
C LEU A 139 -0.98 -4.49 -18.57
N GLY A 140 0.06 -4.33 -19.38
CA GLY A 140 0.02 -3.70 -20.69
C GLY A 140 0.53 -2.25 -20.68
N GLU A 141 1.10 -1.82 -21.80
CA GLU A 141 1.76 -0.51 -21.97
C GLU A 141 0.87 0.69 -21.64
N LYS A 142 -0.44 0.56 -21.88
CA LYS A 142 -1.43 1.64 -21.75
C LYS A 142 -2.34 1.48 -20.52
N HIS A 143 -1.99 0.62 -19.57
CA HIS A 143 -2.85 0.39 -18.41
C HIS A 143 -2.98 1.67 -17.54
N PRO A 144 -4.20 2.13 -17.19
CA PRO A 144 -4.41 3.39 -16.47
C PRO A 144 -3.69 3.51 -15.13
N ALA A 145 -3.46 2.38 -14.45
CA ALA A 145 -2.67 2.33 -13.21
C ALA A 145 -1.26 2.93 -13.35
N ILE A 146 -0.64 2.84 -14.54
CA ILE A 146 0.70 3.40 -14.79
C ILE A 146 0.68 4.93 -14.67
N GLU A 147 -0.33 5.59 -15.26
CA GLU A 147 -0.48 7.05 -15.16
C GLU A 147 -0.82 7.47 -13.73
N ARG A 148 -1.65 6.70 -13.01
CA ARG A 148 -1.91 6.96 -11.58
C ARG A 148 -0.62 6.87 -10.74
N LEU A 149 0.22 5.86 -11.00
CA LEU A 149 1.51 5.70 -10.32
C LEU A 149 2.44 6.89 -10.59
N LYS A 150 2.55 7.34 -11.84
CA LYS A 150 3.36 8.52 -12.20
C LYS A 150 2.85 9.79 -11.54
N ASN A 151 1.54 10.01 -11.53
CA ASN A 151 0.93 11.18 -10.90
C ASN A 151 1.16 11.19 -9.39
N LEU A 152 1.02 10.03 -8.74
CA LEU A 152 1.30 9.88 -7.31
C LEU A 152 2.78 10.13 -7.00
N HIS A 153 3.69 9.61 -7.82
CA HIS A 153 5.13 9.87 -7.66
C HIS A 153 5.46 11.35 -7.83
N LYS A 154 4.90 12.00 -8.86
CA LYS A 154 5.06 13.45 -9.08
C LYS A 154 4.52 14.27 -7.92
N GLU A 155 3.37 13.88 -7.36
CA GLU A 155 2.78 14.54 -6.19
C GLU A 155 3.70 14.48 -4.95
N LEU A 156 4.33 13.33 -4.70
CA LEU A 156 5.07 13.09 -3.46
C LEU A 156 6.57 13.39 -3.54
N ILE A 157 7.18 13.24 -4.73
CA ILE A 157 8.63 13.31 -4.95
C ILE A 157 9.00 14.44 -5.91
N GLY A 158 8.14 14.80 -6.86
CA GLY A 158 8.31 15.97 -7.75
C GLY A 158 8.94 15.68 -9.12
N THR A 159 9.75 14.64 -9.28
CA THR A 159 10.44 14.29 -10.54
C THR A 159 10.19 12.83 -10.94
N LEU A 160 10.09 12.54 -12.24
CA LEU A 160 9.96 11.18 -12.81
C LEU A 160 11.29 10.65 -13.34
#